data_AF-A0A2R6HTG3-F1
#
_entry.id   AF-A0A2R6HTG3-F1
#
_cell.length_a   1.000
_cell.length_b   1.000
_cell.length_c   1.000
_cell.angle_alpha   90.00
_cell.angle_beta   90.00
_cell.angle_gamma   90.00
#
_symmetry.space_group_name_H-M   'P 1'
#
loop_
_entity.id
_entity.type
_entity.pdbx_description
1 polymer ?
#
loop_
_entity_poly.entity_id
_entity_poly.type
_entity_poly.pdbx_seq_one_letter_code
_entity_poly.pdbx_strand_id
1 'polypeptide(L)'
;MADEFIKGLGIFVTAGLGWMAVAGWYRTPSFEGAQLTGPVPTEGLSVYDQIALFLGEAMFWFAIIGALTFWILVPLFDEAREVWAERSE
;
A
#
# COMPACT_ATOMS: atom_id res chain seq x y z
N MET A 1 -0.93 -0.60 -20.97
CA MET A 1 -1.48 -1.69 -20.13
C MET A 1 -0.41 -2.51 -19.39
N ALA A 2 0.55 -3.17 -20.07
CA ALA A 2 1.52 -4.03 -19.39
C ALA A 2 2.55 -3.28 -18.54
N ASP A 3 2.92 -2.07 -18.95
CA ASP A 3 3.88 -1.21 -18.23
C ASP A 3 3.28 -0.69 -16.92
N GLU A 4 2.05 -0.17 -16.96
CA GLU A 4 1.32 0.29 -15.79
C GLU A 4 1.03 -0.88 -14.83
N PHE A 5 0.76 -2.07 -15.36
CA PHE A 5 0.60 -3.27 -14.55
C PHE A 5 1.86 -3.58 -13.73
N ILE A 6 3.03 -3.63 -14.38
CA ILE A 6 4.33 -3.89 -13.72
C ILE A 6 4.64 -2.81 -12.68
N LYS A 7 4.38 -1.54 -12.96
CA LYS A 7 4.56 -0.44 -12.00
C LYS A 7 3.69 -0.63 -10.76
N GLY A 8 2.39 -0.90 -10.96
CA GLY A 8 1.47 -1.16 -9.85
C GLY A 8 1.85 -2.41 -9.05
N LEU A 9 2.26 -3.48 -9.74
CA LEU A 9 2.71 -4.73 -9.10
C LEU A 9 3.97 -4.50 -8.25
N GLY A 10 4.95 -3.77 -8.77
CA GLY A 10 6.18 -3.46 -8.05
C GLY A 10 5.91 -2.69 -6.75
N ILE A 11 5.00 -1.72 -6.79
CA ILE A 11 4.55 -0.98 -5.61
C ILE A 11 3.83 -1.92 -4.64
N PHE A 12 2.82 -2.66 -5.12
CA PHE A 12 2.01 -3.54 -4.29
C PHE A 12 2.87 -4.55 -3.54
N VAL A 13 3.81 -5.20 -4.23
CA VAL A 13 4.68 -6.21 -3.63
C VAL A 13 5.65 -5.59 -2.65
N THR A 14 6.38 -4.55 -3.04
CA THR A 14 7.42 -3.97 -2.18
C THR A 14 6.83 -3.34 -0.92
N ALA A 15 5.78 -2.54 -1.09
CA ALA A 15 5.10 -1.88 0.02
C ALA A 15 4.29 -2.86 0.87
N GLY A 16 3.61 -3.82 0.23
CA GLY A 16 2.86 -4.87 0.91
C GLY A 16 3.76 -5.78 1.77
N LEU A 17 4.92 -6.18 1.26
CA LEU A 17 5.91 -6.96 2.03
C LEU A 17 6.45 -6.16 3.22
N GLY A 18 6.78 -4.88 3.04
CA GLY A 18 7.24 -4.05 4.14
C GLY A 18 6.16 -3.81 5.19
N TRP A 19 4.90 -3.63 4.79
CA TRP A 19 3.79 -3.63 5.74
C TRP A 19 3.66 -4.95 6.48
N MET A 20 3.73 -6.10 5.79
CA MET A 20 3.64 -7.41 6.45
C MET A 20 4.77 -7.63 7.46
N ALA A 21 5.98 -7.12 7.20
CA ALA A 21 7.08 -7.18 8.16
C ALA A 21 6.75 -6.40 9.44
N VAL A 22 6.25 -5.16 9.32
CA VAL A 22 5.86 -4.34 10.48
C VAL A 22 4.65 -4.94 11.20
N ALA A 23 3.60 -5.32 10.46
CA ALA A 23 2.39 -5.90 11.03
C ALA A 23 2.66 -7.25 11.69
N GLY A 24 3.55 -8.07 11.13
CA GLY A 24 4.00 -9.32 11.74
C GLY A 24 4.70 -9.11 13.07
N TRP A 25 5.48 -8.03 13.19
CA TRP A 25 6.19 -7.71 14.43
C TRP A 25 5.30 -7.11 15.51
N TYR A 26 4.42 -6.17 15.15
CA TYR A 26 3.67 -5.37 16.12
C TYR A 26 2.17 -5.70 16.22
N ARG A 27 1.60 -6.51 15.31
CA ARG A 27 0.16 -6.81 15.28
C ARG A 27 -0.16 -8.31 15.30
N THR A 28 0.81 -9.14 15.70
CA THR A 28 0.64 -10.59 15.85
C THR A 28 0.98 -10.99 17.29
N PRO A 29 0.05 -10.83 18.26
CA PRO A 29 0.35 -11.01 19.68
C PRO A 29 0.53 -12.48 20.11
N SER A 30 0.00 -13.44 19.33
CA SER A 30 0.16 -14.87 19.60
C SER A 30 0.05 -15.70 18.32
N PHE A 31 0.55 -16.94 18.35
CA PHE A 31 0.50 -17.86 17.22
C PHE A 31 -0.92 -18.31 16.85
N GLU A 32 -1.81 -18.45 17.84
CA GLU A 32 -3.21 -18.89 17.64
C GLU A 32 -4.20 -17.71 17.60
N GLY A 33 -3.71 -16.47 17.67
CA GLY A 33 -4.50 -15.25 17.74
C GLY A 33 -4.60 -14.50 16.41
N ALA A 34 -4.98 -13.22 16.50
CA ALA A 34 -5.03 -12.32 15.36
C ALA A 34 -3.66 -12.26 14.64
N GLN A 35 -3.67 -12.37 13.32
CA GLN A 35 -2.48 -12.34 12.46
C GLN A 35 -2.49 -11.05 11.65
N LEU A 36 -1.47 -10.19 11.82
CA LEU A 36 -1.29 -8.89 11.15
C LEU A 36 -2.34 -7.80 11.48
N THR A 37 -3.46 -8.19 12.08
CA THR A 37 -4.61 -7.33 12.38
C THR A 37 -4.89 -7.21 13.88
N GLY A 38 -3.99 -7.75 14.72
CA GLY A 38 -4.07 -7.60 16.16
C GLY A 38 -3.84 -6.15 16.62
N PRO A 39 -4.16 -5.85 17.89
CA PRO A 39 -3.91 -4.54 18.46
C PRO A 39 -2.40 -4.27 18.53
N VAL A 40 -2.02 -3.00 18.32
CA VAL A 40 -0.65 -2.53 18.54
C VAL A 40 -0.37 -2.43 20.04
N PRO A 41 0.82 -2.82 20.54
CA PRO A 41 1.21 -2.61 21.93
C PRO A 41 1.11 -1.14 22.34
N THR A 42 0.54 -0.86 23.52
CA THR A 42 0.36 0.52 24.02
C THR A 42 1.43 0.94 25.01
N GLU A 43 2.26 0.01 25.48
CA GLU A 43 3.30 0.23 26.47
C GLU A 43 4.66 -0.26 25.97
N GLY A 44 5.75 0.30 26.50
CA GLY A 44 7.11 -0.12 26.17
C GLY A 44 7.61 0.27 24.77
N LEU A 45 6.87 1.11 24.04
CA LEU A 45 7.27 1.59 22.72
C LEU A 45 8.37 2.65 22.82
N SER A 46 9.49 2.39 22.16
CA SER A 46 10.52 3.40 21.90
C SER A 46 10.12 4.34 20.75
N VAL A 47 10.92 5.38 20.53
CA VAL A 47 10.76 6.28 19.37
C VAL A 47 10.92 5.50 18.05
N TYR A 48 11.79 4.50 18.00
CA TYR A 48 12.00 3.70 16.79
C TYR A 48 10.79 2.81 16.47
N ASP A 49 10.10 2.31 17.50
CA ASP A 49 8.88 1.53 17.30
C ASP A 49 7.77 2.40 16.72
N GLN A 50 7.63 3.64 17.20
CA GLN A 50 6.66 4.59 16.66
C GLN A 50 6.94 4.93 15.18
N ILE A 51 8.22 5.11 14.82
CA ILE A 51 8.63 5.31 13.42
C ILE A 51 8.28 4.08 12.58
N ALA A 52 8.56 2.87 13.08
CA ALA A 52 8.26 1.63 12.38
C ALA A 52 6.75 1.46 12.15
N LEU A 53 5.93 1.72 13.16
CA LEU A 53 4.46 1.67 13.08
C LEU A 53 3.91 2.68 12.06
N PHE A 54 4.39 3.92 12.11
CA PHE A 54 4.03 4.95 11.13
C PHE A 54 4.41 4.54 9.71
N LEU A 55 5.65 4.04 9.52
CA LEU A 55 6.12 3.59 8.22
C LEU A 55 5.29 2.39 7.73
N GLY A 56 4.96 1.44 8.58
CA GLY A 56 4.11 0.30 8.24
C GLY A 56 2.72 0.74 7.76
N GLU A 57 2.09 1.70 8.43
CA GLU A 57 0.80 2.26 7.99
C GLU A 57 0.92 3.01 6.67
N ALA A 58 1.99 3.80 6.48
CA ALA A 58 2.27 4.46 5.21
C ALA A 58 2.46 3.43 4.09
N MET A 59 3.21 2.35 4.34
CA MET A 59 3.45 1.28 3.36
C MET A 59 2.16 0.53 3.01
N PHE A 60 1.27 0.28 3.97
CA PHE A 60 -0.03 -0.34 3.70
C PHE A 60 -0.85 0.49 2.70
N TRP A 61 -1.02 1.78 2.99
CA TRP A 61 -1.80 2.66 2.13
C TRP A 61 -1.11 2.93 0.81
N PHE A 62 0.22 3.05 0.80
CA PHE A 62 0.99 3.20 -0.43
C PHE A 62 0.90 1.96 -1.32
N ALA A 63 0.89 0.74 -0.76
CA ALA A 63 0.68 -0.49 -1.52
C ALA A 63 -0.67 -0.46 -2.25
N ILE A 64 -1.74 -0.07 -1.56
CA ILE A 64 -3.10 -0.04 -2.11
C ILE A 64 -3.24 1.11 -3.11
N ILE A 65 -3.07 2.35 -2.64
CA ILE A 65 -3.32 3.55 -3.44
C ILE A 65 -2.33 3.63 -4.60
N GLY A 66 -1.05 3.32 -4.36
CA GLY A 66 -0.03 3.33 -5.39
C GLY A 66 -0.30 2.29 -6.48
N ALA A 67 -0.68 1.06 -6.13
CA ALA A 67 -1.05 0.06 -7.13
C ALA A 67 -2.29 0.46 -7.94
N LEU A 68 -3.36 0.91 -7.26
CA LEU A 68 -4.58 1.37 -7.92
C LEU A 68 -4.36 2.60 -8.80
N THR A 69 -3.39 3.45 -8.46
CA THR A 69 -3.02 4.60 -9.29
C THR A 69 -2.57 4.14 -10.68
N PHE A 70 -1.69 3.15 -10.77
CA PHE A 70 -1.23 2.65 -12.06
C PHE A 70 -2.22 1.70 -12.73
N TRP A 71 -2.92 0.86 -11.98
CA TRP A 71 -3.85 -0.09 -12.57
C TRP A 71 -5.16 0.53 -13.04
N ILE A 72 -5.59 1.63 -12.43
CA ILE A 72 -6.90 2.23 -12.69
C ILE A 72 -6.78 3.71 -13.03
N LEU A 73 -6.22 4.53 -12.14
CA LEU A 73 -6.32 5.98 -12.28
C LEU A 73 -5.60 6.52 -13.53
N VAL A 74 -4.38 6.05 -13.79
CA VAL A 74 -3.59 6.47 -14.96
C VAL A 74 -4.27 6.03 -16.27
N PRO A 75 -4.60 4.73 -16.47
CA PRO A 75 -5.31 4.30 -17.68
C PRO A 75 -6.62 5.06 -17.91
N LEU A 76 -7.41 5.25 -16.85
CA LEU A 76 -8.68 5.98 -16.94
C LEU A 76 -8.47 7.45 -17.32
N PHE A 77 -7.42 8.08 -16.80
CA PHE A 77 -7.08 9.46 -17.12
C PHE A 77 -6.64 9.61 -18.57
N ASP A 78 -5.82 8.68 -19.08
CA ASP A 78 -5.35 8.69 -20.46
C ASP A 78 -6.54 8.49 -21.43
N GLU A 79 -7.40 7.51 -21.17
CA GLU A 79 -8.60 7.27 -21.98
C GLU A 79 -9.57 8.45 -21.94
N ALA A 80 -9.77 9.06 -20.76
CA ALA A 80 -10.57 10.28 -20.66
C ALA A 80 -9.98 11.40 -21.53
N ARG A 81 -8.67 11.62 -21.47
CA ARG A 81 -8.01 12.67 -22.25
C ARG A 81 -8.18 12.47 -23.75
N GLU A 82 -8.08 11.24 -24.24
CA GLU A 82 -8.29 10.89 -25.64
C GLU A 82 -9.73 11.22 -26.09
N VAL A 83 -10.74 10.78 -25.33
CA VAL A 83 -12.15 11.07 -25.62
C VAL A 83 -12.45 12.57 -25.63
N TRP A 84 -11.83 13.34 -24.73
CA TRP A 84 -11.99 14.79 -24.70
C TRP A 84 -11.33 15.49 -25.91
N ALA A 85 -10.20 14.98 -26.38
CA ALA A 85 -9.52 15.51 -27.56
C ALA A 85 -10.35 15.27 -28.84
N GLU A 86 -10.87 14.05 -29.03
CA GLU A 86 -11.73 13.70 -30.17
C GLU A 86 -13.00 14.56 -30.25
N ARG A 87 -13.54 14.99 -29.09
CA ARG A 87 -14.71 15.89 -29.04
C ARG A 87 -14.41 17.34 -29.35
N SER A 88 -13.14 17.74 -29.31
CA SER A 88 -12.70 19.12 -29.52
C SER A 88 -12.25 19.41 -30.95
N GLU A 89 -12.11 18.36 -31.78
CA GLU A 89 -11.91 18.43 -33.24
C GLU A 89 -13.25 18.46 -33.98
#